data_AF-A0A819QWN0-F1
#
_entry.id   AF-A0A819QWN0-F1
#
_cell.length_a   1.000
_cell.length_b   1.000
_cell.length_c   1.000
_cell.angle_alpha   90.00
_cell.angle_beta   90.00
_cell.angle_gamma   90.00
#
_symmetry.space_group_name_H-M   'P 1'
#
loop_
_entity.id
_entity.type
_entity.pdbx_description
1 polymer ?
#
loop_
_entity_poly.entity_id
_entity_poly.type
_entity_poly.pdbx_seq_one_letter_code
_entity_poly.pdbx_strand_id
1 'polypeptide(L)'
;MILSIFHRCIHIIHKDSHQALAQAAKNLIKSLSYVFPFNYRLTAGNIEEPFTDSLPIRGQHVEYDKINVIFHIPNEDEVDFACEFVETFMYLELRILKENRTKISNDERLQTLTILHHIAVGCLRMVPRIESEEIKNL
;
A
#
# COMPACT_ATOMS: atom_id res chain seq x y z
N MET A 1 16.69 -5.47 -0.83
CA MET A 1 16.28 -6.48 0.18
C MET A 1 14.79 -6.83 0.10
N ILE A 2 13.86 -5.85 0.01
CA ILE A 2 12.41 -6.14 -0.10
C ILE A 2 12.05 -6.86 -1.41
N LEU A 3 12.50 -6.37 -2.57
CA LEU A 3 12.21 -7.00 -3.87
C LEU A 3 12.64 -8.47 -3.92
N SER A 4 13.81 -8.79 -3.36
CA SER A 4 14.32 -10.17 -3.30
C SER A 4 13.46 -11.10 -2.44
N ILE A 5 12.77 -10.59 -1.42
CA ILE A 5 11.83 -11.39 -0.61
C ILE A 5 10.61 -11.71 -1.46
N PHE A 6 10.02 -10.71 -2.12
CA PHE A 6 8.87 -10.92 -3.00
C PHE A 6 9.18 -11.89 -4.13
N HIS A 7 10.34 -11.77 -4.80
CA HIS A 7 10.76 -12.73 -5.82
C HIS A 7 10.78 -14.18 -5.34
N ARG A 8 11.21 -14.42 -4.09
CA ARG A 8 11.26 -15.77 -3.53
C ARG A 8 9.88 -16.28 -3.10
N CYS A 9 9.03 -15.38 -2.59
CA CYS A 9 7.76 -15.74 -1.99
C CYS A 9 6.60 -15.80 -2.99
N ILE A 10 6.70 -15.16 -4.16
CA ILE A 10 5.57 -15.03 -5.10
C ILE A 10 5.09 -16.36 -5.68
N HIS A 11 5.94 -17.39 -5.67
CA HIS A 11 5.61 -18.75 -6.13
C HIS A 11 5.16 -19.69 -5.00
N ILE A 12 4.90 -19.18 -3.79
CA ILE A 12 4.43 -20.02 -2.68
C ILE A 12 2.98 -20.46 -2.93
N ILE A 13 2.78 -21.77 -3.02
CA ILE A 13 1.47 -22.39 -3.32
C ILE A 13 0.53 -22.37 -2.10
N HIS A 14 1.05 -22.20 -0.88
CA HIS A 14 0.20 -22.20 0.31
C HIS A 14 -0.69 -20.96 0.36
N LYS A 15 -2.02 -21.18 0.38
CA LYS A 15 -3.05 -20.14 0.25
C LYS A 15 -2.88 -18.97 1.22
N ASP A 16 -2.72 -19.23 2.51
CA ASP A 16 -2.64 -18.17 3.52
C ASP A 16 -1.35 -17.36 3.40
N SER A 17 -0.25 -18.03 3.01
CA SER A 17 1.04 -17.40 2.78
C SER A 17 0.98 -16.50 1.55
N HIS A 18 0.33 -16.95 0.49
CA HIS A 18 0.10 -16.16 -0.71
C HIS A 18 -0.78 -14.93 -0.42
N GLN A 19 -1.84 -15.10 0.37
CA GLN A 19 -2.70 -14.00 0.81
C GLN A 19 -1.93 -12.98 1.65
N ALA A 20 -1.10 -13.43 2.58
CA ALA A 20 -0.25 -12.55 3.38
C ALA A 20 0.74 -11.78 2.50
N LEU A 21 1.32 -12.43 1.48
CA LEU A 21 2.20 -11.78 0.52
C LEU A 21 1.45 -10.73 -0.31
N ALA A 22 0.22 -11.03 -0.77
CA ALA A 22 -0.63 -10.09 -1.47
C ALA A 22 -0.91 -8.85 -0.63
N GLN A 23 -1.26 -9.06 0.64
CA GLN A 23 -1.51 -7.98 1.58
C GLN A 23 -0.24 -7.16 1.85
N ALA A 24 0.93 -7.80 1.95
CA ALA A 24 2.21 -7.11 2.09
C ALA A 24 2.53 -6.24 0.87
N ALA A 25 2.33 -6.74 -0.36
CA ALA A 25 2.51 -5.96 -1.59
C ALA A 25 1.62 -4.70 -1.59
N LYS A 26 0.33 -4.87 -1.28
CA LYS A 26 -0.62 -3.75 -1.19
C LYS A 26 -0.17 -2.71 -0.15
N ASN A 27 0.22 -3.17 1.04
CA ASN A 27 0.60 -2.27 2.13
C ASN A 27 1.90 -1.53 1.84
N LEU A 28 2.88 -2.19 1.20
CA LEU A 28 4.12 -1.57 0.78
C LEU A 28 3.86 -0.45 -0.24
N ILE A 29 3.09 -0.73 -1.30
CA ILE A 29 2.77 0.30 -2.30
C ILE A 29 2.00 1.45 -1.65
N LYS A 30 1.06 1.16 -0.74
CA LYS A 30 0.34 2.20 0.00
C LYS A 30 1.26 3.06 0.86
N SER A 31 2.22 2.47 1.59
CA SER A 31 3.14 3.25 2.42
C SER A 31 4.01 4.18 1.58
N LEU A 32 4.31 3.81 0.33
CA LEU A 32 5.14 4.60 -0.58
C LEU A 32 4.36 5.67 -1.34
N SER A 33 3.05 5.48 -1.57
CA SER A 33 2.27 6.32 -2.50
C SER A 33 1.10 7.07 -1.87
N TYR A 34 0.76 6.83 -0.60
CA TYR A 34 -0.35 7.49 0.05
C TYR A 34 0.12 8.64 0.93
N VAL A 35 -0.69 9.70 0.97
CA VAL A 35 -0.59 10.74 1.99
C VAL A 35 -1.31 10.26 3.25
N PHE A 36 -0.59 10.19 4.36
CA PHE A 36 -1.13 9.78 5.67
C PHE A 36 -0.40 10.53 6.79
N PRO A 37 -1.02 10.75 7.95
CA PRO A 37 -0.34 11.39 9.07
C PRO A 37 0.67 10.42 9.71
N PHE A 38 1.88 10.90 9.98
CA PHE A 38 2.87 10.15 10.76
C PHE A 38 2.43 10.01 12.23
N ASN A 39 1.74 11.04 12.73
CA ASN A 39 1.44 11.21 14.14
C ASN A 39 -0.07 11.40 14.32
N TYR A 40 -0.70 10.56 15.13
CA TYR A 40 -2.10 10.72 15.54
C TYR A 40 -2.18 11.34 16.94
N ARG A 41 -1.41 12.42 17.17
CA ARG A 41 -1.34 13.08 18.48
C ARG A 41 -2.44 14.14 18.59
N LEU A 42 -3.14 14.13 19.72
CA LEU A 42 -4.19 15.12 20.06
C LEU A 42 -3.64 16.29 20.89
N THR A 43 -2.39 16.20 21.32
CA THR A 43 -1.71 17.21 22.13
C THR A 43 -0.37 17.57 21.50
N ALA A 44 0.06 18.82 21.66
CA ALA A 44 1.34 19.30 21.16
C ALA A 44 2.54 18.82 22.00
N GLY A 45 2.30 18.34 23.23
CA GLY A 45 3.34 17.86 24.15
C GLY A 45 3.97 16.53 23.71
N ASN A 46 5.27 16.38 23.95
CA ASN A 46 6.00 15.16 23.61
C ASN A 46 5.87 14.12 24.75
N ILE A 47 5.55 12.87 24.43
CA ILE A 47 5.43 11.79 25.44
C ILE A 47 6.80 11.48 26.08
N GLU A 48 7.89 11.84 25.39
CA GLU A 48 9.26 11.67 25.86
C GLU A 48 9.75 12.81 26.75
N GLU A 49 8.99 13.90 26.91
CA GLU A 49 9.35 14.95 27.84
C GLU A 49 9.25 14.46 29.30
N PRO A 50 10.18 14.85 30.17
CA PRO A 50 10.14 14.47 31.58
C PRO A 50 8.79 14.89 32.19
N PHE A 51 8.24 14.03 33.06
CA PHE A 51 6.97 14.25 33.78
C PHE A 51 7.01 15.43 34.79
N THR A 52 7.96 16.36 34.64
CA THR A 52 8.22 17.45 35.59
C THR A 52 7.19 18.58 35.47
N ASP A 53 6.71 18.89 34.26
CA ASP A 53 5.89 20.09 34.01
C ASP A 53 4.43 19.80 33.59
N SER A 54 4.09 18.56 33.22
CA SER A 54 2.70 18.19 32.94
C SER A 54 2.41 16.72 33.28
N LEU A 55 1.27 16.48 33.93
CA LEU A 55 0.78 15.13 34.22
C LEU A 55 -0.09 14.65 33.05
N PRO A 56 0.37 13.71 32.20
CA PRO A 56 -0.41 13.23 31.05
C PRO A 56 -1.71 12.50 31.42
N ILE A 57 -1.90 12.20 32.71
CA ILE A 57 -3.09 11.55 33.27
C ILE A 57 -4.30 12.49 33.30
N ARG A 58 -4.07 13.82 33.38
CA ARG A 58 -5.12 14.82 33.25
C ARG A 58 -5.26 15.15 31.77
N GLY A 59 -6.20 14.51 31.09
CA GLY A 59 -6.44 14.76 29.67
C GLY A 59 -6.41 16.26 29.34
N GLN A 60 -5.63 16.64 28.32
CA GLN A 60 -5.49 18.03 27.91
C GLN A 60 -6.59 18.42 26.93
N HIS A 61 -7.02 19.68 27.00
CA HIS A 61 -7.91 20.25 26.00
C HIS A 61 -7.20 20.31 24.65
N VAL A 62 -7.89 19.89 23.59
CA VAL A 62 -7.35 19.88 22.24
C VAL A 62 -7.59 21.23 21.59
N GLU A 63 -6.52 21.98 21.35
CA GLU A 63 -6.57 23.20 20.55
C GLU A 63 -6.30 22.85 19.09
N TYR A 64 -7.36 22.75 18.27
CA TYR A 64 -7.27 22.35 16.86
C TYR A 64 -6.31 23.22 16.04
N ASP A 65 -6.28 24.52 16.30
CA ASP A 65 -5.40 25.47 15.60
C ASP A 65 -3.90 25.26 15.93
N LYS A 66 -3.60 24.56 17.02
CA LYS A 66 -2.23 24.22 17.44
C LYS A 66 -1.83 22.79 17.08
N ILE A 67 -2.70 22.00 16.43
CA ILE A 67 -2.36 20.64 16.02
C ILE A 67 -1.45 20.72 14.80
N ASN A 68 -0.15 20.52 15.02
CA ASN A 68 0.83 20.38 13.95
C ASN A 68 0.89 18.91 13.48
N VAL A 69 -0.04 18.51 12.61
CA VAL A 69 -0.03 17.16 12.02
C VAL A 69 1.06 17.08 10.96
N ILE A 70 2.05 16.23 11.20
CA ILE A 70 3.07 15.91 10.19
C ILE A 70 2.51 14.82 9.29
N PHE A 71 2.39 15.13 8.01
CA PHE A 71 1.97 14.17 7.00
C PHE A 71 3.18 13.58 6.28
N HIS A 72 3.10 12.27 6.03
CA HIS A 72 3.85 11.63 4.98
C HIS A 72 3.32 12.13 3.63
N ILE A 73 4.21 12.68 2.81
CA ILE A 73 3.96 13.02 1.42
C ILE A 73 4.97 12.22 0.60
N PRO A 74 4.52 11.36 -0.33
CA PRO A 74 5.40 10.59 -1.20
C PRO A 74 6.44 11.48 -1.89
N ASN A 75 7.71 11.13 -1.76
CA ASN A 75 8.78 11.75 -2.53
C ASN A 75 9.04 11.00 -3.86
N GLU A 76 9.92 11.54 -4.70
CA GLU A 76 10.23 10.96 -6.02
C GLU A 76 10.79 9.53 -5.89
N ASP A 77 11.73 9.30 -4.98
CA ASP A 77 12.33 7.97 -4.77
C ASP A 77 11.31 6.91 -4.34
N GLU A 78 10.34 7.29 -3.49
CA GLU A 78 9.26 6.40 -3.04
C GLU A 78 8.30 6.05 -4.15
N VAL A 79 7.94 7.03 -4.98
CA VAL A 79 7.08 6.84 -6.14
C VAL A 79 7.78 5.98 -7.19
N ASP A 80 9.05 6.25 -7.47
CA ASP A 80 9.86 5.48 -8.42
C ASP A 80 10.01 4.03 -7.96
N PHE A 81 10.27 3.81 -6.67
CA PHE A 81 10.35 2.46 -6.13
C PHE A 81 9.00 1.73 -6.17
N ALA A 82 7.89 2.43 -5.93
CA ALA A 82 6.56 1.85 -6.08
C ALA A 82 6.29 1.47 -7.56
N CYS A 83 6.69 2.31 -8.51
CA CYS A 83 6.61 2.01 -9.94
C CYS A 83 7.45 0.78 -10.31
N GLU A 84 8.72 0.72 -9.88
CA GLU A 84 9.60 -0.44 -10.09
C GLU A 84 8.97 -1.73 -9.55
N PHE A 85 8.39 -1.68 -8.35
CA PHE A 85 7.72 -2.82 -7.74
C PHE A 85 6.55 -3.31 -8.59
N VAL A 86 5.71 -2.39 -9.06
CA VAL A 86 4.56 -2.71 -9.92
C VAL A 86 5.02 -3.30 -11.23
N GLU A 87 6.00 -2.68 -11.88
CA GLU A 87 6.57 -3.17 -13.14
C GLU A 87 7.12 -4.59 -13.00
N THR A 88 7.81 -4.85 -11.90
CA THR A 88 8.44 -6.15 -11.64
C THR A 88 7.41 -7.25 -11.38
N PHE A 89 6.45 -7.02 -10.48
CA PHE A 89 5.58 -8.10 -9.98
C PHE A 89 4.23 -8.15 -10.68
N MET A 90 3.64 -7.02 -11.07
CA MET A 90 2.36 -7.04 -11.78
C MET A 90 2.50 -7.64 -13.17
N TYR A 91 3.53 -7.24 -13.93
CA TYR A 91 3.72 -7.76 -15.29
C TYR A 91 4.15 -9.22 -15.32
N LEU A 92 4.92 -9.67 -14.33
CA LEU A 92 5.26 -11.10 -14.18
C LEU A 92 3.99 -11.96 -14.10
N GLU A 93 3.04 -11.53 -13.28
CA GLU A 93 1.79 -12.23 -13.01
C GLU A 93 0.78 -12.10 -14.17
N LEU A 94 0.72 -10.93 -14.81
CA LEU A 94 -0.05 -10.76 -16.05
C LEU A 94 0.46 -11.66 -17.18
N ARG A 95 1.78 -11.87 -17.27
CA ARG A 95 2.38 -12.78 -18.26
C ARG A 95 1.93 -14.22 -18.03
N ILE A 96 1.93 -14.69 -16.79
CA ILE A 96 1.44 -16.03 -16.43
C ILE A 96 -0.01 -16.22 -16.92
N LEU A 97 -0.90 -15.25 -16.67
CA LEU A 97 -2.29 -15.34 -17.15
C LEU A 97 -2.41 -15.28 -18.67
N LYS A 98 -1.60 -14.46 -19.36
CA LYS A 98 -1.66 -14.33 -20.82
C LYS A 98 -1.17 -15.60 -21.53
N GLU A 99 -0.07 -16.17 -21.09
CA GLU A 99 0.60 -17.30 -21.76
C GLU A 99 -0.02 -18.65 -21.42
N ASN A 100 -0.62 -18.79 -20.23
CA ASN A 100 -1.06 -20.08 -19.71
C ASN A 100 -2.58 -20.18 -19.49
N ARG A 101 -3.39 -19.42 -20.26
CA ARG A 101 -4.86 -19.34 -20.09
C ARG A 101 -5.54 -20.71 -19.88
N THR A 102 -5.10 -21.74 -20.59
CA THR A 102 -5.66 -23.10 -20.56
C THR A 102 -4.84 -24.12 -19.79
N LYS A 103 -3.64 -23.75 -19.31
CA LYS A 103 -2.69 -24.69 -18.67
C LYS A 103 -2.62 -24.56 -17.14
N ILE A 104 -2.98 -23.40 -16.58
CA ILE A 104 -2.98 -23.20 -15.12
C ILE A 104 -4.22 -23.80 -14.45
N SER A 105 -4.02 -24.33 -13.26
CA SER A 105 -5.09 -24.75 -12.36
C SER A 105 -5.94 -23.56 -11.90
N ASN A 106 -7.13 -23.84 -11.36
CA ASN A 106 -7.97 -22.80 -10.79
C ASN A 106 -7.31 -22.14 -9.56
N ASP A 107 -6.54 -22.90 -8.78
CA ASP A 107 -5.85 -22.39 -7.60
C ASP A 107 -4.72 -21.43 -7.97
N GLU A 108 -3.89 -21.79 -8.97
CA GLU A 108 -2.85 -20.90 -9.51
C GLU A 108 -3.47 -19.64 -10.11
N ARG A 109 -4.58 -19.78 -10.86
CA ARG A 109 -5.30 -18.62 -11.40
C ARG A 109 -5.80 -17.70 -10.30
N LEU A 110 -6.38 -18.25 -9.23
CA LEU A 110 -6.83 -17.49 -8.08
C LEU A 110 -5.67 -16.79 -7.37
N GLN A 111 -4.53 -17.46 -7.19
CA GLN A 111 -3.33 -16.88 -6.60
C GLN A 111 -2.83 -15.69 -7.40
N THR A 112 -2.62 -15.88 -8.71
CA THR A 112 -2.17 -14.79 -9.59
C THR A 112 -3.15 -13.61 -9.59
N LEU A 113 -4.46 -13.87 -9.70
CA LEU A 113 -5.46 -12.79 -9.63
C LEU A 113 -5.47 -12.07 -8.28
N THR A 114 -5.23 -12.80 -7.18
CA THR A 114 -5.18 -12.23 -5.84
C THR A 114 -4.03 -11.24 -5.68
N ILE A 115 -2.84 -11.58 -6.19
CA ILE A 115 -1.67 -10.69 -6.11
C ILE A 115 -1.88 -9.46 -7.00
N LEU A 116 -2.40 -9.66 -8.23
CA LEU A 116 -2.71 -8.58 -9.17
C LEU A 116 -3.73 -7.61 -8.58
N HIS A 117 -4.80 -8.13 -7.97
CA HIS A 117 -5.82 -7.32 -7.31
C HIS A 117 -5.21 -6.46 -6.20
N HIS A 118 -4.38 -7.06 -5.34
CA HIS A 118 -3.78 -6.35 -4.22
C HIS A 118 -2.80 -5.26 -4.66
N ILE A 119 -1.97 -5.55 -5.67
CA ILE A 119 -1.08 -4.55 -6.27
C ILE A 119 -1.92 -3.42 -6.89
N ALA A 120 -2.94 -3.74 -7.70
CA ALA A 120 -3.81 -2.73 -8.32
C ALA A 120 -4.51 -1.83 -7.28
N VAL A 121 -5.02 -2.40 -6.20
CA VAL A 121 -5.60 -1.62 -5.08
C VAL A 121 -4.56 -0.76 -4.37
N GLY A 122 -3.32 -1.24 -4.26
CA GLY A 122 -2.20 -0.46 -3.72
C GLY A 122 -1.88 0.77 -4.58
N CYS A 123 -1.94 0.64 -5.90
CA CYS A 123 -1.56 1.67 -6.87
C CYS A 123 -2.63 2.74 -7.10
N LEU A 124 -3.80 2.66 -6.46
CA LEU A 124 -4.97 3.48 -6.82
C LEU A 124 -4.69 5.00 -6.79
N ARG A 125 -3.75 5.44 -5.95
CA ARG A 125 -3.35 6.86 -5.84
C ARG A 125 -2.31 7.30 -6.86
N MET A 126 -1.65 6.35 -7.53
CA MET A 126 -0.61 6.61 -8.54
C MET A 126 -1.17 6.64 -9.96
N VAL A 127 -2.33 6.01 -10.19
CA VAL A 127 -2.91 5.88 -11.53
C VAL A 127 -3.91 7.02 -11.79
N PRO A 128 -3.85 7.70 -12.94
CA PRO A 128 -4.85 8.69 -13.31
C PRO A 128 -6.23 8.04 -13.43
N ARG A 129 -7.28 8.85 -13.27
CA ARG A 129 -8.65 8.39 -13.50
C ARG A 129 -8.76 7.93 -14.95
N ILE A 130 -9.31 6.73 -15.16
CA ILE A 130 -9.64 6.25 -16.50
C ILE A 130 -10.73 7.17 -17.04
N GLU A 131 -10.40 7.91 -18.10
CA GLU A 131 -11.36 8.71 -18.84
C GLU A 131 -12.34 7.76 -19.52
N SER A 132 -13.60 7.84 -19.14
CA SER A 132 -14.69 7.19 -19.90
C SER A 132 -15.19 8.16 -20.95
N GLU A 133 -15.41 7.70 -22.17
CA GLU A 133 -16.22 8.44 -23.14
C GLU A 133 -17.56 8.81 -22.47
N GLU A 134 -17.99 10.06 -22.62
CA GLU A 134 -19.32 10.47 -22.16
C GLU A 134 -20.34 9.50 -22.75
N ILE A 135 -21.13 8.86 -21.88
CA ILE A 135 -22.26 8.05 -22.31
C ILE A 135 -23.32 9.02 -22.85
N LYS A 136 -23.13 9.44 -24.10
CA LYS A 136 -24.16 10.09 -24.90
C LYS A 136 -25.16 8.99 -25.23
N ASN A 137 -26.18 8.85 -24.40
CA ASN A 137 -27.56 8.43 -24.73
C ASN A 137 -28.26 7.81 -23.51
N LEU A 138 -29.25 8.53 -22.99
CA LEU A 138 -30.45 7.99 -22.35
C LEU A 138 -31.66 8.59 -23.07
#